data_AF-C3RUG0-F1
#
_entry.id   AF-C3RUG0-F1
#
_cell.length_a   1.000
_cell.length_b   1.000
_cell.length_c   1.000
_cell.angle_alpha   90.00
_cell.angle_beta   90.00
_cell.angle_gamma   90.00
#
_symmetry.space_group_name_H-M   'P 1'
#
loop_
_entity.id
_entity.type
_entity.pdbx_description
1 polymer ?
#
loop_
_entity_poly.entity_id
_entity_poly.type
_entity_poly.pdbx_seq_one_letter_code
_entity_poly.pdbx_strand_id
1 'polypeptide(L)' 'QARCFRDEVEPALTAEGIELARWDALTSEEQTDLTALFRQKVFPVLTPLAVDPAHPFPYISGLSLNLAVVVRNPDTGTEL' A
#
# COMPACT_ATOMS: atom_id res chain seq x y z
N GLN A 1 9.55 -14.36 11.78
CA GLN A 1 8.96 -13.09 12.25
C GLN A 1 7.46 -13.01 11.94
N ALA A 2 7.00 -13.18 10.69
CA ALA A 2 5.56 -13.06 10.34
C ALA A 2 4.59 -13.97 11.12
N ARG A 3 5.01 -15.19 11.49
CA ARG A 3 4.18 -16.11 12.30
C ARG A 3 3.90 -15.56 13.69
N CYS A 4 4.93 -15.15 14.42
CA CYS A 4 4.80 -14.55 15.76
C CYS A 4 3.90 -13.30 15.71
N PHE A 5 4.06 -12.45 14.68
CA PHE A 5 3.19 -11.29 14.50
C PHE A 5 1.70 -11.69 14.39
N ARG A 6 1.36 -12.63 13.49
CA ARG A 6 -0.03 -13.03 13.26
C ARG A 6 -0.64 -13.89 14.36
N ASP A 7 0.15 -14.77 14.96
CA ASP A 7 -0.37 -15.83 15.82
C ASP A 7 -0.25 -15.46 17.31
N GLU A 8 0.57 -14.47 17.66
CA GLU A 8 0.82 -14.06 19.05
C GLU A 8 0.55 -12.57 19.26
N VAL A 9 1.18 -11.69 18.46
CA VAL A 9 1.14 -10.24 18.69
C VAL A 9 -0.21 -9.63 18.31
N GLU A 10 -0.70 -9.89 17.10
CA GLU A 10 -1.97 -9.37 16.60
C GLU A 10 -3.16 -9.80 17.49
N PRO A 11 -3.30 -11.08 17.89
CA PRO A 11 -4.36 -11.49 18.82
C PRO A 11 -4.26 -10.82 20.19
N ALA A 12 -3.04 -10.64 20.72
CA ALA A 12 -2.84 -9.97 22.01
C ALA A 12 -3.25 -8.50 21.96
N LEU A 13 -2.97 -7.80 20.84
CA LEU A 13 -3.44 -6.43 20.63
C LEU A 13 -4.97 -6.36 20.57
N THR A 14 -5.60 -7.28 19.82
CA THR A 14 -7.07 -7.34 19.71
C THR A 14 -7.74 -7.61 21.05
N ALA A 15 -7.16 -8.47 21.90
CA ALA A 15 -7.68 -8.74 23.25
C ALA A 15 -7.71 -7.47 24.13
N GLU A 16 -6.81 -6.53 23.88
CA GLU A 16 -6.74 -5.21 24.54
C GLU A 16 -7.54 -4.12 23.79
N GLY A 17 -8.32 -4.50 22.77
CA GLY A 17 -9.13 -3.58 21.97
C GLY A 17 -8.35 -2.75 20.95
N ILE A 18 -7.13 -3.18 20.58
CA ILE A 18 -6.29 -2.54 19.56
C ILE A 18 -6.36 -3.38 18.28
N GLU A 19 -6.93 -2.82 17.22
CA GLU A 19 -7.12 -3.52 15.95
C GLU A 19 -6.25 -2.94 14.83
N LEU A 20 -5.65 -3.83 14.05
CA LEU A 20 -5.00 -3.49 12.79
C LEU A 20 -5.99 -3.68 11.64
N ALA A 21 -6.86 -2.69 11.46
CA ALA A 21 -7.91 -2.74 10.46
C ALA A 21 -7.35 -2.78 9.03
N ARG A 22 -7.94 -3.66 8.21
CA ARG A 22 -7.74 -3.66 6.76
C ARG A 22 -8.75 -2.73 6.09
N TRP A 23 -8.44 -2.27 4.88
CA TRP A 23 -9.29 -1.32 4.13
C TRP A 23 -10.76 -1.77 4.02
N ASP A 24 -10.97 -3.06 3.78
CA ASP A 24 -12.27 -3.71 3.65
C ASP A 24 -13.05 -3.84 4.96
N ALA A 25 -12.37 -3.71 6.11
CA ALA A 25 -13.00 -3.70 7.43
C ALA A 25 -13.46 -2.30 7.87
N LEU A 26 -13.07 -1.25 7.14
CA LEU A 26 -13.41 0.13 7.48
C LEU A 26 -14.82 0.49 7.04
N THR A 27 -15.49 1.31 7.85
CA THR A 27 -16.75 1.96 7.49
C THR A 27 -16.56 2.93 6.31
N SER A 28 -17.65 3.27 5.62
CA SER A 28 -17.61 4.22 4.50
C SER A 28 -17.10 5.61 4.91
N GLU A 29 -17.36 6.02 6.16
CA GLU A 29 -16.89 7.29 6.71
C GLU A 29 -15.37 7.25 6.92
N GLU A 30 -14.86 6.21 7.57
CA GLU A 30 -13.41 6.01 7.77
C GLU A 30 -12.65 5.91 6.44
N GLN A 31 -13.21 5.22 5.44
CA GLN A 31 -12.63 5.16 4.09
C GLN A 31 -12.58 6.54 3.44
N THR A 32 -13.60 7.37 3.65
CA THR A 32 -13.65 8.74 3.12
C THR A 32 -12.54 9.59 3.74
N ASP A 33 -12.40 9.52 5.07
CA ASP A 33 -11.39 10.27 5.81
C ASP A 33 -9.96 9.85 5.44
N LEU A 34 -9.71 8.53 5.37
CA LEU A 34 -8.41 8.02 4.95
C LEU A 34 -8.11 8.33 3.48
N THR A 35 -9.12 8.35 2.61
CA THR A 35 -8.93 8.79 1.22
C THR A 35 -8.51 10.26 1.16
N ALA A 36 -9.13 11.12 1.95
CA ALA A 36 -8.74 12.53 2.05
C ALA A 36 -7.31 12.67 2.58
N LEU A 37 -6.96 11.93 3.64
CA LEU A 37 -5.61 11.91 4.20
C LEU A 37 -4.57 11.43 3.19
N PHE A 38 -4.86 10.37 2.44
CA PHE A 38 -4.00 9.87 1.37
C PHE A 38 -3.75 10.95 0.33
N ARG A 39 -4.82 11.57 -0.20
CA ARG A 39 -4.72 12.61 -1.23
C ARG A 39 -3.94 13.84 -0.77
N GLN A 40 -4.11 14.25 0.48
CA GLN A 40 -3.50 15.48 1.00
C GLN A 40 -2.08 15.29 1.50
N LYS A 41 -1.74 14.12 2.07
CA LYS A 41 -0.47 13.91 2.79
C LYS A 41 0.43 12.86 2.18
N VAL A 42 -0.13 11.79 1.59
CA VAL A 42 0.65 10.66 1.09
C VAL A 42 0.94 10.81 -0.40
N PHE A 43 -0.09 11.05 -1.22
CA PHE A 43 0.03 11.16 -2.67
C PHE A 43 1.06 12.21 -3.14
N PRO A 44 1.13 13.44 -2.56
CA PRO A 44 2.07 14.45 -3.04
C PRO A 44 3.55 14.11 -2.88
N VAL A 45 3.87 13.13 -2.02
CA VAL A 45 5.25 12.69 -1.77
C VAL A 45 5.58 11.36 -2.46
N LEU A 46 4.63 10.74 -3.15
CA LEU A 46 4.88 9.55 -3.96
C LEU A 46 5.50 9.96 -5.30
N THR A 47 6.69 9.45 -5.59
CA THR A 47 7.36 9.63 -6.89
C THR A 47 7.16 8.37 -7.73
N PRO A 48 6.21 8.34 -8.67
CA PRO A 48 6.05 7.19 -9.56
C PRO A 48 7.28 7.06 -10.47
N LEU A 49 7.83 5.85 -10.55
CA LEU A 49 8.95 5.52 -11.42
C LEU A 49 8.45 4.54 -12.48
N ALA A 50 8.39 5.00 -13.74
CA ALA A 50 8.09 4.12 -14.86
C ALA A 50 9.31 3.25 -15.17
N VAL A 51 9.07 1.95 -15.39
CA VAL A 51 10.10 0.98 -15.73
C VAL A 51 9.77 0.42 -17.11
N ASP A 52 10.64 0.62 -18.08
CA ASP A 52 10.50 0.07 -19.42
C ASP A 52 11.80 -0.63 -19.86
N PRO A 53 11.74 -1.62 -20.78
CA PRO A 53 12.93 -2.36 -21.22
C PRO A 53 13.99 -1.53 -21.95
N ALA A 54 13.66 -0.33 -22.44
CA ALA A 54 14.59 0.52 -23.20
C ALA A 54 15.55 1.32 -22.31
N HIS A 55 15.31 1.35 -20.99
CA HIS A 55 16.14 2.06 -20.01
C HIS A 55 16.59 1.15 -18.86
N PRO A 56 17.75 1.41 -18.24
CA PRO A 56 18.19 0.65 -17.08
C PRO A 56 17.24 0.84 -15.89
N PHE A 57 17.07 -0.22 -15.10
CA PHE A 57 16.19 -0.21 -13.93
C PHE A 57 16.60 0.91 -12.95
N PRO A 58 15.65 1.71 -12.44
CA PRO A 58 15.97 2.84 -11.59
C PRO A 58 16.62 2.40 -10.27
N TYR A 59 17.49 3.26 -9.73
CA TYR A 59 18.04 3.04 -8.41
C TYR A 59 16.93 3.18 -7.35
N ILE A 60 16.85 2.20 -6.46
CA ILE A 60 15.92 2.19 -5.32
C ILE A 60 16.76 2.20 -4.04
N SER A 61 16.43 3.07 -3.09
CA SER A 61 17.11 3.13 -1.80
C SER A 61 17.00 1.80 -1.05
N GLY A 62 18.11 1.37 -0.43
CA GLY A 62 18.05 0.30 0.56
C GLY A 62 17.14 0.67 1.72
N LEU A 63 16.50 -0.34 2.34
CA LEU A 63 15.60 -0.19 3.49
C LEU A 63 14.35 0.67 3.26
N SER A 64 14.05 1.09 2.02
CA SER A 64 12.78 1.72 1.70
C SER A 64 11.71 0.67 1.37
N LEU A 65 10.46 1.00 1.68
CA LEU A 65 9.30 0.26 1.18
C LEU A 65 8.96 0.79 -0.21
N ASN A 66 8.87 -0.10 -1.19
CA ASN A 66 8.52 0.24 -2.57
C ASN A 66 7.37 -0.62 -3.04
N LEU A 67 6.51 -0.06 -3.88
CA LEU A 67 5.36 -0.76 -4.46
C LEU A 67 5.60 -0.93 -5.95
N ALA A 68 5.72 -2.19 -6.40
CA ALA A 68 5.66 -2.51 -7.82
C ALA A 68 4.18 -2.64 -8.22
N VAL A 69 3.75 -1.81 -9.17
CA VAL A 69 2.36 -1.75 -9.63
C VAL A 69 2.34 -1.99 -11.13
N VAL A 70 1.51 -2.94 -11.57
CA VAL A 70 1.23 -3.16 -12.99
C VAL A 70 -0.01 -2.38 -13.36
N VAL A 71 0.08 -1.54 -14.40
CA VAL A 71 -1.05 -0.75 -14.86
C VAL A 71 -1.63 -1.44 -16.09
N ARG A 72 -2.96 -1.54 -16.16
CA ARG A 72 -3.65 -2.11 -17.31
C ARG A 72 -4.49 -1.03 -17.98
N ASN A 73 -4.37 -0.93 -19.30
CA ASN A 73 -5.29 -0.09 -20.06
C ASN A 73 -6.71 -0.69 -20.00
N PRO A 74 -7.71 0.04 -19.51
CA PRO A 74 -9.07 -0.48 -19.35
C PRO A 74 -9.78 -0.80 -20.68
N ASP A 75 -9.40 -0.13 -21.77
CA ASP A 75 -10.03 -0.28 -23.09
C ASP A 75 -9.39 -1.40 -23.92
N THR A 76 -8.06 -1.54 -23.85
CA THR A 76 -7.32 -2.52 -24.67
C THR A 76 -6.90 -3.78 -23.91
N GLY A 77 -6.97 -3.74 -22.58
CA GLY A 77 -6.51 -4.84 -21.71
C GLY A 77 -4.99 -5.05 -21.70
N THR A 78 -4.23 -4.21 -22.41
CA THR A 78 -2.76 -4.27 -22.47
C THR A 78 -2.17 -3.83 -21.15
N GLU A 79 -1.23 -4.61 -20.62
CA GLU A 79 -0.43 -4.25 -19.45
C GLU A 79 0.69 -3.31 -19.88
N LEU A 80 0.92 -2.26 -19.08
CA LEU A 80 1.98 -1.27 -19.21
C LEU A 80 2.99 -1.46 -18.09
#